data_AF-A0A4R5EIJ3-F1
#
_entry.id   AF-A0A4R5EIJ3-F1
#
_cell.length_a   1.000
_cell.length_b   1.000
_cell.length_c   1.000
_cell.angle_alpha   90.00
_cell.angle_beta   90.00
_cell.angle_gamma   90.00
#
_symmetry.space_group_name_H-M   'P 1'
#
loop_
_entity.id
_entity.type
_entity.pdbx_description
1 polymer ?
#
loop_
_entity_poly.entity_id
_entity_poly.type
_entity_poly.pdbx_seq_one_letter_code
_entity_poly.pdbx_strand_id
1 'polypeptide(L)' 'MLLQLRRAGLIHSQRGPDGGYWLARPAADIALADVVASAAQEPSAPAGLTARRPPPEP' A
#
# COMPACT_ATOMS: atom_id res chain seq x y z
N MET A 1 2.02 6.05 -3.00
CA MET A 1 0.81 6.88 -2.80
C MET A 1 -0.32 6.06 -2.17
N LEU A 2 -1.22 5.36 -2.88
CA LEU A 2 -2.32 4.58 -2.26
C LEU A 2 -1.87 3.41 -1.36
N LEU A 3 -0.82 2.69 -1.75
CA LEU A 3 -0.27 1.61 -0.91
C LEU A 3 0.25 2.12 0.44
N GLN A 4 0.79 3.34 0.47
CA GLN A 4 1.32 3.93 1.70
C GLN A 4 0.18 4.38 2.62
N LEU A 5 -0.88 4.97 2.05
CA LEU A 5 -2.10 5.30 2.81
C LEU A 5 -2.76 4.05 3.42
N ARG A 6 -2.77 2.93 2.67
CA ARG A 6 -3.26 1.65 3.16
C ARG A 6 -2.38 1.09 4.28
N ARG A 7 -1.06 1.15 4.13
CA ARG A 7 -0.09 0.72 5.16
C ARG A 7 -0.20 1.56 6.44
N ALA A 8 -0.45 2.86 6.30
CA ALA A 8 -0.69 3.78 7.41
C ALA A 8 -2.08 3.61 8.05
N GLY A 9 -2.92 2.68 7.56
CA GLY A 9 -4.26 2.45 8.09
C GLY A 9 -5.21 3.62 7.88
N LEU A 10 -4.99 4.43 6.83
CA LEU A 10 -5.86 5.56 6.47
C LEU A 10 -6.96 5.15 5.50
N ILE A 11 -6.72 4.10 4.70
CA ILE A 11 -7.70 3.56 3.76
C ILE A 11 -7.78 2.03 3.85
N HIS A 12 -8.97 1.51 3.55
CA HIS A 12 -9.19 0.12 3.17
C HIS A 12 -9.12 -0.02 1.65
N SER A 13 -8.76 -1.22 1.19
CA SER A 13 -8.74 -1.57 -0.23
C SER A 13 -9.41 -2.91 -0.44
N GLN A 14 -10.37 -2.98 -1.35
CA GLN A 14 -10.98 -4.24 -1.76
C GLN A 14 -10.75 -4.45 -3.26
N ARG A 15 -10.41 -5.69 -3.64
CA ARG A 15 -10.29 -6.08 -5.05
C ARG A 15 -11.58 -6.76 -5.51
N GLY A 16 -11.87 -6.67 -6.80
CA GLY A 16 -13.05 -7.27 -7.42
C GLY A 16 -13.86 -6.26 -8.23
N PRO A 17 -14.94 -6.69 -8.89
CA PRO A 17 -15.82 -5.81 -9.66
C PRO A 17 -16.48 -4.72 -8.80
N ASP A 18 -16.78 -5.04 -7.53
CA ASP A 18 -17.27 -4.08 -6.53
C ASP A 18 -16.13 -3.51 -5.65
N GLY A 19 -14.88 -3.66 -6.10
CA GLY A 19 -13.70 -3.22 -5.38
C GLY A 19 -13.50 -1.70 -5.40
N GLY A 20 -12.60 -1.22 -4.54
CA GLY A 20 -12.25 0.20 -4.46
C GLY A 20 -11.55 0.55 -3.15
N TYR A 21 -11.61 1.82 -2.77
CA TYR A 21 -10.88 2.38 -1.64
C TYR A 21 -11.77 3.27 -0.78
N TRP A 22 -11.85 2.96 0.50
CA TRP A 22 -12.69 3.68 1.47
C TRP A 22 -11.81 4.15 2.62
N LEU A 23 -12.23 5.20 3.33
CA LEU A 23 -11.52 5.63 4.54
C LEU A 23 -11.61 4.53 5.60
N ALA A 24 -10.51 4.31 6.32
CA ALA A 24 -10.46 3.33 7.40
C ALA A 24 -11.11 3.81 8.70
N ARG A 25 -11.43 5.11 8.78
CA ARG A 25 -12.08 5.80 9.89
C ARG A 25 -12.77 7.07 9.38
N PRO A 26 -13.61 7.75 10.17
CA PRO A 26 -14.24 9.03 9.77
C PRO A 26 -13.21 10.06 9.31
N ALA A 27 -13.55 10.86 8.29
CA ALA A 27 -12.63 11.86 7.73
C ALA A 27 -12.16 12.89 8.78
N ALA A 28 -13.01 13.22 9.75
CA ALA A 28 -12.67 14.13 10.84
C ALA A 28 -11.54 13.61 11.75
N ASP A 29 -11.32 12.30 11.77
CA ASP A 29 -10.29 11.64 12.57
C ASP A 29 -8.98 11.41 11.80
N ILE A 30 -8.90 11.89 10.55
CA ILE A 30 -7.73 11.79 9.69
C ILE A 30 -7.04 13.14 9.62
N ALA A 31 -5.90 13.26 10.32
CA ALA A 31 -5.11 14.46 10.28
C ALA A 31 -4.39 14.60 8.93
N LEU A 32 -4.32 15.82 8.40
CA LEU A 32 -3.54 16.11 7.18
C LEU A 32 -2.07 15.71 7.35
N ALA A 33 -1.51 15.86 8.55
CA ALA A 33 -0.15 15.45 8.87
C ALA A 33 0.08 13.95 8.61
N ASP A 34 -0.88 13.08 8.94
CA ASP A 34 -0.77 11.63 8.71
C ASP A 34 -0.75 11.31 7.21
N VAL A 35 -1.57 12.02 6.42
CA VAL A 35 -1.62 11.87 4.95
C VAL A 35 -0.30 12.29 4.31
N VAL A 36 0.25 13.43 4.72
CA VAL A 36 1.53 13.95 4.21
C VAL A 36 2.69 13.04 4.63
N ALA A 37 2.74 12.64 5.91
CA ALA A 37 3.78 11.75 6.42
C ALA A 37 3.77 10.39 5.71
N SER A 38 2.59 9.83 5.44
CA SER A 38 2.48 8.58 4.69
C SER A 38 2.79 8.74 3.19
N ALA A 39 2.56 9.90 2.60
CA ALA A 39 2.97 10.19 1.22
C ALA A 39 4.48 10.41 1.05
N ALA A 40 5.15 10.93 2.08
CA ALA A 40 6.59 11.21 2.09
C ALA A 40 7.47 9.96 2.32
N GLN A 41 6.89 8.81 2.64
CA GLN A 41 7.67 7.58 2.78
C GLN A 41 8.21 7.12 1.42
N GLU A 42 9.52 6.91 1.36
CA GLU A 42 10.23 6.30 0.23
C GLU A 42 9.48 5.05 -0.27
N PRO A 43 9.38 4.83 -1.58
CA PRO A 43 8.79 3.62 -2.12
C PRO A 43 9.63 2.41 -1.68
N SER A 44 9.20 1.77 -0.60
CA SER A 44 9.72 0.48 -0.17
C SER A 44 9.66 -0.48 -1.35
N ALA A 45 10.84 -0.90 -1.83
CA ALA A 45 11.00 -1.84 -2.93
C ALA A 45 10.07 -3.05 -2.72
N PRO A 46 9.46 -3.61 -3.78
CA PRO A 46 8.59 -4.76 -3.64
C PRO A 46 9.41 -5.91 -3.03
N ALA A 47 9.13 -6.25 -1.78
CA ALA A 47 9.66 -7.42 -1.13
C ALA A 47 9.10 -8.65 -1.88
N GLY A 48 9.88 -9.18 -2.82
CA GLY A 48 9.51 -10.37 -3.57
C GLY A 48 9.54 -10.23 -5.09
N LEU A 49 10.65 -9.76 -5.68
CA LEU A 49 11.10 -10.42 -6.90
C LEU A 49 11.92 -11.62 -6.46
N THR A 50 11.23 -12.75 -6.24
CA THR A 50 11.91 -14.03 -6.06
C THR A 50 12.87 -14.21 -7.23
N ALA A 51 14.17 -14.28 -6.93
CA ALA A 51 15.15 -14.68 -7.92
C ALA A 51 14.70 -16.06 -8.43
N ARG A 52 14.19 -16.12 -9.66
CA ARG A 52 13.97 -17.41 -10.34
C ARG A 52 15.29 -18.16 -10.25
N ARG A 53 15.32 -19.26 -9.49
CA ARG A 53 16.49 -20.13 -9.45
C ARG A 53 16.80 -20.54 -10.90
N PRO A 54 18.03 -20.32 -11.41
CA PRO A 54 18.36 -20.74 -12.77
C PRO A 54 18.14 -22.26 -12.89
N PRO A 55 17.68 -22.74 -14.06
CA PRO A 55 17.49 -24.18 -14.28
C PRO A 55 18.82 -24.92 -14.05
N PRO A 56 18.78 -26.17 -13.55
CA PRO A 56 20.00 -26.96 -13.44
C PRO A 56 20.60 -27.14 -14.85
N GLU A 57 21.90 -26.88 -14.97
CA GLU A 57 22.69 -27.14 -16.18
C GLU A 57 22.68 -28.65 -16.48
N PRO A 58 22.74 -29.07 -17.77
CA PRO A 58 22.41 -30.42 -18.22
C PRO A 58 23.33 -31.53 -17.69
#